data_AF-A0A8H7FXS1-F1
#
_entry.id   AF-A0A8H7FXS1-F1
#
_cell.length_a   1.000
_cell.length_b   1.000
_cell.length_c   1.000
_cell.angle_alpha   90.00
_cell.angle_beta   90.00
_cell.angle_gamma   90.00
#
_symmetry.space_group_name_H-M   'P 1'
#
loop_
_entity.id
_entity.type
_entity.pdbx_description
1 polymer ?
#
loop_
_entity_poly.entity_id
_entity_poly.type
_entity_poly.pdbx_seq_one_letter_code
_entity_poly.pdbx_strand_id
1 'polypeptide(L)'
;MVRSGYHTAEMPEEREGTIQALLVDKFVREQPAHELLLLNIWADATRKEIKASAKGTRASQGMVYPLESSSTVVRGKYSCQVPVYPPAFANLGPIRDHKLQLCGAKASPRNVVLLFSNLAAQVQLLTHTTVQIFSRSDWQDAVCMVPSDVRGYRVGVAFEFARYTMAFVTLDQIFAVHWASKSSELPCSEISVVVDFPAFVASVVQDFMEILKHPTDQYLDVGLPPGITEAELVDVPDVMARVLLAYYQFARVANTELWSFVQRRLHGYMLTASDSQRVGYTRFLHVWGKTRVQMTRRAGETALKYSV
;
A
#
# COMPACT_ATOMS: atom_id res chain seq x y z
N MET A 1 33.86 -1.56 4.60
CA MET A 1 32.53 -1.11 5.07
C MET A 1 31.50 -1.67 4.10
N VAL A 2 30.94 -2.84 4.39
CA VAL A 2 29.97 -3.52 3.53
C VAL A 2 28.58 -3.06 3.95
N ARG A 3 27.88 -2.32 3.09
CA ARG A 3 26.45 -2.04 3.29
C ARG A 3 25.69 -3.33 2.94
N SER A 4 25.38 -4.12 3.95
CA SER A 4 24.39 -5.20 3.85
C SER A 4 23.07 -4.58 3.42
N GLY A 5 22.59 -4.93 2.23
CA GLY A 5 21.23 -4.61 1.80
C GLY A 5 20.27 -5.49 2.59
N TYR A 6 19.86 -5.02 3.78
CA TYR A 6 18.78 -5.64 4.52
C TYR A 6 17.52 -5.56 3.64
N HIS A 7 16.98 -6.72 3.24
CA HIS A 7 15.60 -6.79 2.81
C HIS A 7 14.75 -6.29 4.00
N THR A 8 14.03 -5.19 3.79
CA THR A 8 13.23 -4.53 4.82
C THR A 8 12.13 -5.47 5.27
N ALA A 9 12.10 -5.80 6.57
CA ALA A 9 11.00 -6.55 7.17
C ALA A 9 9.67 -5.88 6.82
N GLU A 10 8.71 -6.65 6.32
CA GLU A 10 7.45 -6.21 5.69
C GLU A 10 6.41 -5.63 6.68
N MET A 11 6.86 -5.27 7.89
CA MET A 11 5.97 -5.07 9.03
C MET A 11 5.09 -3.81 8.94
N PRO A 12 5.61 -2.58 8.76
CA PRO A 12 4.73 -1.41 8.64
C PRO A 12 3.77 -1.49 7.45
N GLU A 13 4.21 -2.13 6.36
CA GLU A 13 3.47 -2.14 5.10
C GLU A 13 2.10 -2.79 5.27
N GLU A 14 1.99 -3.92 5.99
CA GLU A 14 0.69 -4.58 6.14
C GLU A 14 -0.36 -3.71 6.82
N ARG A 15 0.06 -2.99 7.86
CA ARG A 15 -0.82 -2.05 8.57
C ARG A 15 -1.20 -0.89 7.67
N GLU A 16 -0.23 -0.34 6.96
CA GLU A 16 -0.46 0.78 6.05
C GLU A 16 -1.42 0.36 4.94
N GLY A 17 -1.18 -0.76 4.24
CA GLY A 17 -2.07 -1.31 3.22
C GLY A 17 -3.48 -1.59 3.73
N THR A 18 -3.60 -2.16 4.93
CA THR A 18 -4.90 -2.38 5.60
C THR A 18 -5.62 -1.05 5.86
N ILE A 19 -4.93 -0.05 6.41
CA ILE A 19 -5.50 1.28 6.63
C ILE A 19 -5.96 1.92 5.32
N GLN A 20 -5.16 1.82 4.24
CA GLN A 20 -5.52 2.38 2.93
C GLN A 20 -6.79 1.72 2.39
N ALA A 21 -6.90 0.39 2.47
CA ALA A 21 -8.09 -0.32 2.02
C ALA A 21 -9.32 0.01 2.86
N LEU A 22 -9.18 0.16 4.19
CA LEU A 22 -10.28 0.59 5.06
C LEU A 22 -10.73 2.03 4.76
N LEU A 23 -9.80 2.91 4.38
CA LEU A 23 -10.13 4.26 3.90
C LEU A 23 -10.96 4.21 2.61
N VAL A 24 -10.56 3.36 1.66
CA VAL A 24 -11.32 3.16 0.42
C VAL A 24 -12.70 2.55 0.70
N ASP A 25 -12.79 1.54 1.55
CA ASP A 25 -14.06 0.91 1.92
C ASP A 25 -15.00 1.91 2.61
N LYS A 26 -14.49 2.73 3.52
CA LYS A 26 -15.26 3.84 4.12
C LYS A 26 -15.76 4.80 3.04
N PHE A 27 -14.92 5.18 2.07
CA PHE A 27 -15.33 6.03 0.95
C PHE A 27 -16.47 5.38 0.14
N VAL A 28 -16.31 4.13 -0.28
CA VAL A 28 -17.34 3.42 -1.08
C VAL A 28 -18.67 3.33 -0.33
N ARG A 29 -18.65 3.05 0.97
CA ARG A 29 -19.89 2.94 1.78
C ARG A 29 -20.63 4.26 1.97
N GLU A 30 -19.92 5.37 1.95
CA GLU A 30 -20.48 6.70 2.23
C GLU A 30 -20.91 7.47 0.97
N GLN A 31 -20.45 7.04 -0.20
CA GLN A 31 -20.81 7.69 -1.46
C GLN A 31 -22.00 6.98 -2.13
N PRO A 32 -22.93 7.74 -2.75
CA PRO A 32 -23.95 7.15 -3.60
C PRO A 32 -23.33 6.37 -4.76
N ALA A 33 -23.87 5.19 -5.07
CA ALA A 33 -23.31 4.32 -6.11
C ALA A 33 -23.15 5.02 -7.47
N HIS A 34 -24.08 5.89 -7.88
CA HIS A 34 -24.01 6.62 -9.14
C HIS A 34 -22.89 7.67 -9.18
N GLU A 35 -22.40 8.13 -8.02
CA GLU A 35 -21.26 9.04 -7.93
C GLU A 35 -19.91 8.31 -8.04
N LEU A 36 -19.91 6.98 -7.89
CA LEU A 36 -18.72 6.11 -7.94
C LEU A 36 -18.40 5.59 -9.35
N LEU A 37 -18.93 6.21 -10.40
CA LEU A 37 -18.53 5.95 -11.78
C LEU A 37 -17.17 6.58 -12.07
N LEU A 38 -16.23 5.77 -12.56
CA LEU A 38 -14.91 6.23 -12.97
C LEU A 38 -15.01 7.14 -14.19
N LEU A 39 -14.68 8.40 -14.01
CA LEU A 39 -14.72 9.42 -15.06
C LEU A 39 -13.39 9.56 -15.80
N ASN A 40 -12.27 9.42 -15.07
CA ASN A 40 -10.95 9.60 -15.64
C ASN A 40 -9.86 8.92 -14.80
N ILE A 41 -8.70 8.68 -15.41
CA ILE A 41 -7.49 8.21 -14.74
C ILE A 41 -6.43 9.30 -14.91
N TRP A 42 -5.74 9.65 -13.83
CA TRP A 42 -4.72 10.70 -13.83
C TRP A 42 -3.37 10.16 -13.38
N ALA A 43 -2.29 10.79 -13.82
CA ALA A 43 -0.94 10.51 -13.33
C ALA A 43 -0.05 11.76 -13.45
N ASP A 44 0.99 11.84 -12.62
CA ASP A 44 2.11 12.75 -12.86
C ASP A 44 3.08 12.18 -13.88
N ALA A 45 3.68 13.07 -14.67
CA ALA A 45 4.80 12.74 -15.53
C ALA A 45 6.07 12.49 -14.69
N THR A 46 6.89 11.53 -15.09
CA THR A 46 8.26 11.38 -14.59
C THR A 46 9.14 12.50 -15.14
N ARG A 47 10.32 12.74 -14.53
CA ARG A 47 11.28 13.72 -15.05
C ARG A 47 11.68 13.49 -16.52
N LYS A 48 11.71 12.23 -16.96
CA LYS A 48 11.98 11.88 -18.37
C LYS A 48 10.79 12.25 -19.26
N GLU A 49 9.58 11.91 -18.82
CA GLU A 49 8.34 12.24 -19.55
C GLU A 49 8.11 13.74 -19.64
N ILE A 50 8.38 14.53 -18.59
CA ILE A 50 8.29 16.00 -18.61
C ILE A 50 9.15 16.57 -19.75
N LYS A 51 10.39 16.08 -19.89
CA LYS A 51 11.32 16.54 -20.94
C LYS A 51 10.91 16.10 -22.34
N ALA A 52 10.28 14.93 -22.47
CA ALA A 52 9.80 14.40 -23.73
C ALA A 52 8.45 14.98 -24.16
N SER A 53 7.71 15.60 -23.23
CA SER A 53 6.38 16.14 -23.49
C SER A 53 6.42 17.43 -24.32
N ALA A 54 5.41 17.64 -25.15
CA ALA A 54 5.27 18.87 -25.93
C ALA A 54 5.16 20.10 -25.00
N LYS A 55 5.87 21.19 -25.35
CA LYS A 55 5.88 22.42 -24.54
C LYS A 55 4.47 22.99 -24.39
N GLY A 56 4.15 23.45 -23.20
CA GLY A 56 2.84 24.04 -22.86
C GLY A 56 1.79 23.02 -22.44
N THR A 57 2.05 21.72 -22.60
CA THR A 57 1.20 20.68 -22.01
C THR A 57 1.37 20.64 -20.49
N ARG A 58 0.34 20.17 -19.78
CA ARG A 58 0.38 19.95 -18.32
C ARG A 58 1.56 19.06 -17.91
N ALA A 59 1.80 17.99 -18.66
CA ALA A 59 2.94 17.09 -18.45
C ALA A 59 4.27 17.84 -18.57
N SER A 60 4.47 18.67 -19.59
CA SER A 60 5.71 19.47 -19.73
C SER A 60 5.91 20.51 -18.63
N GLN A 61 4.84 20.88 -17.92
CA GLN A 61 4.85 21.79 -16.78
C GLN A 61 4.98 21.06 -15.43
N GLY A 62 5.13 19.72 -15.44
CA GLY A 62 5.21 18.91 -14.23
C GLY A 62 3.91 18.85 -13.41
N MET A 63 2.78 19.19 -14.04
CA MET A 63 1.44 19.08 -13.46
C MET A 63 0.83 17.71 -13.76
N VAL A 64 -0.05 17.25 -12.87
CA VAL A 64 -0.83 16.03 -13.08
C VAL A 64 -1.74 16.19 -14.30
N TYR A 65 -1.88 15.15 -15.10
CA TYR A 65 -2.65 15.18 -16.34
C TYR A 65 -3.52 13.93 -16.49
N PRO A 66 -4.66 14.04 -17.20
CA PRO A 66 -5.52 12.90 -17.44
C PRO A 66 -4.89 11.98 -18.49
N LEU A 67 -5.07 10.68 -18.33
CA LEU A 67 -4.60 9.67 -19.26
C LEU A 67 -5.70 9.38 -20.29
N GLU A 68 -5.36 9.55 -21.56
CA GLU A 68 -6.21 9.14 -22.67
C GLU A 68 -6.13 7.62 -22.89
N SER A 69 -7.09 7.05 -23.64
CA SER A 69 -7.07 5.62 -23.99
C SER A 69 -5.90 5.21 -24.87
N SER A 70 -5.24 6.17 -25.51
CA SER A 70 -4.02 6.00 -26.30
C SER A 70 -2.75 6.11 -25.44
N SER A 71 -2.87 6.37 -24.14
CA SER A 71 -1.74 6.58 -23.25
C SER A 71 -0.80 5.38 -23.22
N THR A 72 0.49 5.63 -23.42
CA THR A 72 1.57 4.65 -23.33
C THR A 72 2.33 4.74 -22.00
N VAL A 73 1.76 5.46 -21.02
CA VAL A 73 2.37 5.65 -19.70
C VAL A 73 2.46 4.31 -18.98
N VAL A 74 3.68 3.93 -18.61
CA VAL A 74 3.98 2.70 -17.86
C VAL A 74 4.68 3.02 -16.54
N ARG A 75 4.46 2.19 -15.52
CA ARG A 75 5.04 2.34 -14.18
C ARG A 75 5.46 0.98 -13.63
N GLY A 76 6.37 0.98 -12.67
CA GLY A 76 6.97 -0.22 -12.11
C GLY A 76 8.49 -0.17 -12.14
N LYS A 77 9.10 -1.24 -11.66
CA LYS A 77 10.56 -1.33 -11.50
C LYS A 77 11.22 -1.85 -12.77
N TYR A 78 12.13 -1.06 -13.35
CA TYR A 78 13.01 -1.41 -14.48
C TYR A 78 12.36 -2.30 -15.57
N SER A 79 12.55 -3.62 -15.50
CA SER A 79 12.09 -4.62 -16.47
C SER A 79 10.63 -5.05 -16.32
N CYS A 80 9.95 -4.62 -15.26
CA CYS A 80 8.58 -5.00 -14.93
C CYS A 80 7.66 -3.78 -14.95
N GLN A 81 7.83 -2.91 -15.95
CA GLN A 81 6.92 -1.78 -16.15
C GLN A 81 5.61 -2.27 -16.77
N VAL A 82 4.49 -1.85 -16.19
CA VAL A 82 3.13 -2.18 -16.62
C VAL A 82 2.36 -0.90 -16.98
N PRO A 83 1.41 -0.97 -17.92
CA PRO A 83 0.57 0.17 -18.28
C PRO A 83 -0.23 0.71 -17.09
N VAL A 84 -0.23 2.03 -16.90
CA VAL A 84 -1.10 2.67 -15.90
C VAL A 84 -2.55 2.66 -16.37
N TYR A 85 -2.80 2.87 -17.67
CA TYR A 85 -4.13 2.77 -18.25
C TYR A 85 -4.53 1.29 -18.44
N PRO A 86 -5.79 0.90 -18.17
CA PRO A 86 -6.23 -0.49 -18.31
C PRO A 86 -6.09 -1.01 -19.75
N PRO A 87 -5.27 -2.05 -20.00
CA PRO A 87 -5.02 -2.54 -21.35
C PRO A 87 -6.27 -3.01 -22.11
N ALA A 88 -7.27 -3.53 -21.39
CA ALA A 88 -8.55 -3.98 -21.96
C ALA A 88 -9.36 -2.83 -22.62
N PHE A 89 -9.05 -1.58 -22.29
CA PHE A 89 -9.73 -0.38 -22.83
C PHE A 89 -8.80 0.51 -23.66
N ALA A 90 -7.59 0.04 -23.97
CA ALA A 90 -6.65 0.80 -24.77
C ALA A 90 -7.21 1.04 -26.18
N ASN A 91 -7.19 2.31 -26.62
CA ASN A 91 -7.74 2.76 -27.90
C ASN A 91 -9.25 2.49 -28.11
N LEU A 92 -10.02 2.22 -27.05
CA LEU A 92 -11.47 1.97 -27.13
C LEU A 92 -12.33 3.18 -26.69
N GLY A 93 -11.74 4.38 -26.66
CA GLY A 93 -12.39 5.61 -26.24
C GLY A 93 -12.16 5.97 -24.77
N PRO A 94 -12.69 7.11 -24.31
CA PRO A 94 -12.52 7.58 -22.93
C PRO A 94 -12.99 6.58 -21.86
N ILE A 95 -12.25 6.47 -20.75
CA ILE A 95 -12.54 5.48 -19.69
C ILE A 95 -13.98 5.56 -19.14
N ARG A 96 -14.56 6.76 -19.08
CA ARG A 96 -15.95 7.01 -18.64
C ARG A 96 -17.01 6.28 -19.46
N ASP A 97 -16.73 6.00 -20.73
CA ASP A 97 -17.70 5.38 -21.64
C ASP A 97 -17.90 3.89 -21.30
N HIS A 98 -16.96 3.29 -20.56
CA HIS A 98 -17.02 1.91 -20.09
C HIS A 98 -17.81 1.72 -18.79
N LYS A 99 -18.31 2.81 -18.17
CA LYS A 99 -19.20 2.78 -16.98
C LYS A 99 -18.66 1.92 -15.82
N LEU A 100 -17.35 1.98 -15.57
CA LEU A 100 -16.72 1.27 -14.47
C LEU A 100 -17.15 1.89 -13.14
N GLN A 101 -17.92 1.16 -12.35
CA GLN A 101 -18.40 1.61 -11.06
C GLN A 101 -17.53 1.00 -9.96
N LEU A 102 -16.99 1.81 -9.05
CA LEU A 102 -16.25 1.29 -7.89
C LEU A 102 -17.24 0.66 -6.88
N CYS A 103 -17.08 -0.64 -6.65
CA CYS A 103 -17.96 -1.44 -5.81
C CYS A 103 -17.35 -1.80 -4.44
N GLY A 104 -16.03 -1.65 -4.29
CA GLY A 104 -15.33 -1.95 -3.04
C GLY A 104 -13.82 -1.99 -3.19
N ALA A 105 -13.13 -2.37 -2.12
CA ALA A 105 -11.70 -2.62 -2.13
C ALA A 105 -11.32 -3.82 -1.26
N LYS A 106 -10.16 -4.42 -1.57
CA LYS A 106 -9.51 -5.42 -0.73
C LYS A 106 -8.12 -4.91 -0.33
N ALA A 107 -7.77 -5.16 0.92
CA ALA A 107 -6.41 -4.96 1.40
C ALA A 107 -5.53 -6.15 1.02
N SER A 108 -4.27 -5.88 0.70
CA SER A 108 -3.18 -6.81 0.95
C SER A 108 -2.00 -6.04 1.55
N PRO A 109 -1.06 -6.74 2.21
CA PRO A 109 0.12 -6.13 2.80
C PRO A 109 0.83 -5.05 1.99
N ARG A 110 0.89 -5.20 0.66
CA ARG A 110 1.52 -4.21 -0.23
C ARG A 110 0.61 -3.75 -1.36
N ASN A 111 -0.69 -4.00 -1.27
CA ASN A 111 -1.60 -3.68 -2.36
C ASN A 111 -2.94 -3.15 -1.85
N VAL A 112 -3.55 -2.28 -2.65
CA VAL A 112 -4.98 -2.01 -2.57
C VAL A 112 -5.59 -2.48 -3.87
N VAL A 113 -6.51 -3.45 -3.78
CA VAL A 113 -7.25 -3.94 -4.94
C VAL A 113 -8.59 -3.22 -4.99
N LEU A 114 -8.75 -2.34 -5.96
CA LEU A 114 -10.02 -1.69 -6.27
C LEU A 114 -10.89 -2.63 -7.11
N LEU A 115 -12.12 -2.84 -6.69
CA LEU A 115 -13.08 -3.70 -7.36
C LEU A 115 -14.09 -2.83 -8.10
N PHE A 116 -14.00 -2.81 -9.43
CA PHE A 116 -15.02 -2.21 -10.29
C PHE A 116 -16.01 -3.28 -10.76
N SER A 117 -17.17 -2.85 -11.27
CA SER A 117 -18.26 -3.72 -11.76
C SER A 117 -17.79 -4.89 -12.66
N ASN A 118 -16.86 -4.67 -13.58
CA ASN A 118 -16.32 -5.68 -14.50
C ASN A 118 -14.80 -5.60 -14.69
N LEU A 119 -14.09 -5.01 -13.72
CA LEU A 119 -12.64 -4.84 -13.76
C LEU A 119 -12.08 -4.79 -12.33
N ALA A 120 -10.88 -5.31 -12.13
CA ALA A 120 -10.12 -5.13 -10.90
C ALA A 120 -8.82 -4.38 -11.17
N ALA A 121 -8.45 -3.48 -10.27
CA ALA A 121 -7.19 -2.74 -10.32
C ALA A 121 -6.40 -2.99 -9.02
N GLN A 122 -5.27 -3.68 -9.11
CA GLN A 122 -4.34 -3.82 -7.99
C GLN A 122 -3.31 -2.71 -8.07
N VAL A 123 -3.35 -1.77 -7.13
CA VAL A 123 -2.31 -0.77 -6.97
C VAL A 123 -1.30 -1.27 -5.94
N GLN A 124 -0.08 -1.54 -6.40
CA GLN A 124 1.01 -1.97 -5.53
C GLN A 124 1.60 -0.76 -4.80
N LEU A 125 1.37 -0.72 -3.50
CA LEU A 125 1.96 0.22 -2.55
C LEU A 125 3.41 -0.19 -2.29
N LEU A 126 4.31 0.21 -3.19
CA LEU A 126 5.74 0.08 -2.95
C LEU A 126 6.16 1.18 -1.93
N THR A 127 7.40 1.64 -1.99
CA THR A 127 7.90 2.64 -1.05
C THR A 127 7.09 3.93 -1.08
N HIS A 128 6.79 4.45 0.10
CA HIS A 128 6.24 5.80 0.30
C HIS A 128 4.94 6.11 -0.46
N THR A 129 4.07 5.12 -0.68
CA THR A 129 2.78 5.32 -1.37
C THR A 129 1.60 5.28 -0.40
N THR A 130 0.70 6.26 -0.48
CA THR A 130 -0.51 6.35 0.35
C THR A 130 -1.72 6.72 -0.49
N VAL A 131 -2.91 6.25 -0.10
CA VAL A 131 -4.18 6.72 -0.68
C VAL A 131 -4.56 8.05 -0.04
N GLN A 132 -4.99 9.00 -0.85
CA GLN A 132 -5.65 10.23 -0.43
C GLN A 132 -6.86 10.46 -1.32
N ILE A 133 -7.98 10.90 -0.74
CA ILE A 133 -9.20 11.16 -1.49
C ILE A 133 -9.52 12.65 -1.35
N PHE A 134 -9.44 13.35 -2.47
CA PHE A 134 -9.64 14.78 -2.57
C PHE A 134 -11.06 15.09 -2.98
N SER A 135 -11.64 16.18 -2.47
CA SER A 135 -12.84 16.73 -3.07
C SER A 135 -12.53 17.21 -4.49
N ARG A 136 -13.56 17.33 -5.33
CA ARG A 136 -13.38 17.81 -6.72
C ARG A 136 -12.71 19.18 -6.77
N SER A 137 -13.08 20.11 -5.90
CA SER A 137 -12.46 21.44 -5.82
C SER A 137 -11.00 21.35 -5.39
N ASP A 138 -10.68 20.59 -4.34
CA ASP A 138 -9.27 20.43 -3.90
C ASP A 138 -8.42 19.81 -5.02
N TRP A 139 -8.97 18.82 -5.72
CA TRP A 139 -8.29 18.20 -6.85
C TRP A 139 -8.04 19.19 -7.99
N GLN A 140 -9.07 19.92 -8.42
CA GLN A 140 -8.98 20.82 -9.57
C GLN A 140 -8.18 22.09 -9.27
N ASP A 141 -8.36 22.67 -8.09
CA ASP A 141 -7.83 24.00 -7.77
C ASP A 141 -6.46 23.93 -7.11
N ALA A 142 -6.16 22.87 -6.34
CA ALA A 142 -4.91 22.74 -5.60
C ALA A 142 -3.99 21.64 -6.15
N VAL A 143 -4.50 20.44 -6.42
CA VAL A 143 -3.62 19.35 -6.87
C VAL A 143 -3.26 19.54 -8.34
N CYS A 144 -4.24 19.79 -9.20
CA CYS A 144 -4.05 19.93 -10.64
C CYS A 144 -3.21 21.15 -11.03
N MET A 145 -3.24 22.23 -10.27
CA MET A 145 -2.60 23.50 -10.68
C MET A 145 -1.17 23.67 -10.20
N VAL A 146 -0.68 22.76 -9.34
CA VAL A 146 0.64 22.90 -8.71
C VAL A 146 1.59 21.85 -9.29
N PRO A 147 2.79 22.21 -9.76
CA PRO A 147 3.80 21.25 -10.19
C PRO A 147 4.22 20.28 -9.08
N SER A 148 4.56 19.04 -9.45
CA SER A 148 4.89 17.97 -8.48
C SER A 148 6.05 18.27 -7.53
N ASP A 149 7.04 19.07 -7.96
CA ASP A 149 8.16 19.51 -7.14
C ASP A 149 7.76 20.54 -6.07
N VAL A 150 6.76 21.37 -6.38
CA VAL A 150 6.19 22.34 -5.44
C VAL A 150 5.22 21.65 -4.46
N ARG A 151 4.45 20.64 -4.90
CA ARG A 151 3.54 19.87 -4.03
C ARG A 151 4.26 19.07 -2.95
N GLY A 152 5.52 18.68 -3.17
CA GLY A 152 6.29 17.84 -2.26
C GLY A 152 5.94 16.34 -2.31
N TYR A 153 5.05 15.94 -3.22
CA TYR A 153 4.69 14.56 -3.53
C TYR A 153 4.25 14.45 -4.99
N ARG A 154 4.18 13.22 -5.49
CA ARG A 154 3.73 12.91 -6.85
C ARG A 154 2.43 12.10 -6.81
N VAL A 155 1.58 12.30 -7.81
CA VAL A 155 0.44 11.42 -8.09
C VAL A 155 0.95 10.26 -8.91
N GLY A 156 0.98 9.07 -8.32
CA GLY A 156 1.27 7.85 -9.06
C GLY A 156 0.13 7.58 -10.04
N VAL A 157 -1.03 7.24 -9.49
CA VAL A 157 -2.29 7.09 -10.24
C VAL A 157 -3.42 7.71 -9.43
N ALA A 158 -4.40 8.33 -10.10
CA ALA A 158 -5.64 8.74 -9.46
C ALA A 158 -6.87 8.39 -10.29
N PHE A 159 -7.96 8.12 -9.60
CA PHE A 159 -9.26 7.71 -10.13
C PHE A 159 -10.27 8.84 -9.84
N GLU A 160 -10.71 9.52 -10.89
CA GLU A 160 -11.68 10.60 -10.78
C GLU A 160 -13.12 10.06 -10.78
N PHE A 161 -13.90 10.51 -9.82
CA PHE A 161 -15.33 10.22 -9.65
C PHE A 161 -16.13 11.53 -9.71
N ALA A 162 -17.45 11.48 -9.54
CA ALA A 162 -18.31 12.65 -9.73
C ALA A 162 -17.92 13.85 -8.83
N ARG A 163 -17.65 13.58 -7.55
CA ARG A 163 -17.37 14.60 -6.52
C ARG A 163 -16.00 14.50 -5.88
N TYR A 164 -15.27 13.42 -6.15
CA TYR A 164 -14.02 13.10 -5.49
C TYR A 164 -13.01 12.52 -6.47
N THR A 165 -11.72 12.67 -6.14
CA THR A 165 -10.63 11.97 -6.82
C THR A 165 -9.84 11.17 -5.80
N MET A 166 -9.76 9.86 -5.98
CA MET A 166 -8.94 8.97 -5.17
C MET A 166 -7.56 8.85 -5.80
N ALA A 167 -6.53 9.37 -5.14
CA ALA A 167 -5.16 9.36 -5.62
C ALA A 167 -4.26 8.48 -4.76
N PHE A 168 -3.40 7.73 -5.42
CA PHE A 168 -2.27 7.02 -4.84
C PHE A 168 -1.06 7.92 -4.98
N VAL A 169 -0.77 8.69 -3.92
CA VAL A 169 0.34 9.64 -3.91
C VAL A 169 1.61 8.98 -3.40
N THR A 170 2.75 9.35 -3.97
CA THR A 170 4.05 8.73 -3.74
C THR A 170 5.17 9.77 -3.74
N LEU A 171 6.24 9.54 -2.98
CA LEU A 171 7.42 10.40 -3.00
C LEU A 171 8.32 10.16 -4.24
N ASP A 172 8.38 8.94 -4.74
CA ASP A 172 9.40 8.50 -5.70
C ASP A 172 8.83 8.03 -7.06
N GLN A 173 7.50 7.91 -7.20
CA GLN A 173 6.82 7.34 -8.39
C GLN A 173 7.13 5.86 -8.63
N ILE A 174 7.61 5.15 -7.61
CA ILE A 174 7.80 3.72 -7.64
C ILE A 174 6.48 3.08 -7.21
N PHE A 175 5.66 2.68 -8.18
CA PHE A 175 4.41 1.94 -7.97
C PHE A 175 4.08 1.14 -9.23
N ALA A 176 3.15 0.20 -9.13
CA ALA A 176 2.62 -0.55 -10.28
C ALA A 176 1.10 -0.64 -10.18
N VAL A 177 0.42 -0.71 -11.33
CA VAL A 177 -1.02 -0.98 -11.40
C VAL A 177 -1.23 -2.19 -12.28
N HIS A 178 -1.77 -3.25 -11.70
CA HIS A 178 -2.16 -4.44 -12.43
C HIS A 178 -3.66 -4.44 -12.65
N TRP A 179 -4.06 -4.79 -13.87
CA TRP A 179 -5.44 -4.79 -14.30
C TRP A 179 -5.85 -6.21 -14.67
N ALA A 180 -7.05 -6.61 -14.27
CA ALA A 180 -7.63 -7.88 -14.66
C ALA A 180 -9.15 -7.81 -14.73
N SER A 181 -9.77 -8.73 -15.47
CA SER A 181 -11.24 -8.80 -15.54
C SER A 181 -11.84 -9.27 -14.21
N LYS A 182 -11.09 -10.10 -13.47
CA LYS A 182 -11.46 -10.61 -12.15
C LYS A 182 -10.32 -10.40 -11.16
N SER A 183 -10.66 -10.19 -9.89
CA SER A 183 -9.62 -10.01 -8.86
C SER A 183 -8.75 -11.26 -8.65
N SER A 184 -9.24 -12.45 -9.01
CA SER A 184 -8.50 -13.71 -8.89
C SER A 184 -7.41 -13.89 -9.96
N GLU A 185 -7.43 -13.08 -11.02
CA GLU A 185 -6.44 -13.10 -12.13
C GLU A 185 -5.30 -12.11 -11.89
N LEU A 186 -5.37 -11.33 -10.82
CA LEU A 186 -4.33 -10.37 -10.46
C LEU A 186 -3.07 -11.11 -9.97
N PRO A 187 -1.86 -10.56 -10.18
CA PRO A 187 -0.61 -11.25 -9.86
C PRO A 187 -0.44 -11.62 -8.39
N CYS A 188 -1.18 -10.97 -7.50
CA CYS A 188 -1.08 -11.17 -6.06
C CYS A 188 -2.45 -11.55 -5.49
N SER A 189 -2.71 -12.85 -5.36
CA SER A 189 -3.78 -13.39 -4.52
C SER A 189 -3.23 -13.55 -3.11
N GLU A 190 -3.17 -12.48 -2.33
CA GLU A 190 -2.65 -12.61 -0.97
C GLU A 190 -3.65 -13.26 -0.03
N ILE A 191 -3.10 -14.03 0.89
CA ILE A 191 -3.85 -14.80 1.87
C ILE A 191 -3.95 -13.95 3.13
N SER A 192 -5.17 -13.49 3.43
CA SER A 192 -5.39 -12.74 4.67
C SER A 192 -5.44 -13.69 5.85
N VAL A 193 -4.56 -13.47 6.84
CA VAL A 193 -4.57 -14.18 8.13
C VAL A 193 -5.92 -14.12 8.85
N VAL A 194 -6.72 -13.08 8.58
CA VAL A 194 -8.05 -12.87 9.19
C VAL A 194 -9.15 -13.62 8.43
N VAL A 195 -9.02 -13.78 7.11
CA VAL A 195 -10.08 -14.34 6.25
C VAL A 195 -9.85 -15.83 5.96
N ASP A 196 -8.60 -16.24 5.75
CA ASP A 196 -8.23 -17.61 5.41
C ASP A 196 -6.98 -18.03 6.20
N PHE A 197 -7.19 -18.24 7.51
CA PHE A 197 -6.11 -18.61 8.42
C PHE A 197 -5.39 -19.91 7.98
N PRO A 198 -6.07 -20.99 7.54
CA PRO A 198 -5.37 -22.20 7.09
C PRO A 198 -4.45 -21.95 5.89
N ALA A 199 -4.93 -21.24 4.87
CA ALA A 199 -4.08 -20.93 3.72
C ALA A 199 -2.95 -19.96 4.12
N PHE A 200 -3.20 -19.06 5.08
CA PHE A 200 -2.17 -18.14 5.58
C PHE A 200 -1.08 -18.91 6.32
N VAL A 201 -1.42 -19.88 7.16
CA VAL A 201 -0.43 -20.73 7.82
C VAL A 201 0.40 -21.47 6.76
N ALA A 202 -0.24 -21.97 5.71
CA ALA A 202 0.47 -22.63 4.61
C ALA A 202 1.42 -21.68 3.87
N SER A 203 1.02 -20.43 3.60
CA SER A 203 1.91 -19.44 2.98
C SER A 203 3.02 -19.00 3.93
N VAL A 204 2.75 -18.77 5.21
CA VAL A 204 3.79 -18.44 6.20
C VAL A 204 4.83 -19.54 6.26
N VAL A 205 4.42 -20.81 6.31
CA VAL A 205 5.37 -21.93 6.27
C VAL A 205 6.21 -21.84 5.00
N GLN A 206 5.60 -21.63 3.83
CA GLN A 206 6.31 -21.54 2.56
C GLN A 206 7.26 -20.33 2.47
N ASP A 207 6.79 -19.15 2.87
CA ASP A 207 7.50 -17.88 2.84
C ASP A 207 8.62 -17.85 3.87
N PHE A 208 8.45 -18.45 5.06
CA PHE A 208 9.52 -18.56 6.05
C PHE A 208 10.71 -19.38 5.53
N MET A 209 10.48 -20.40 4.70
CA MET A 209 11.57 -21.13 4.03
C MET A 209 12.39 -20.20 3.12
N GLU A 210 11.78 -19.17 2.55
CA GLU A 210 12.47 -18.18 1.72
C GLU A 210 13.09 -17.05 2.56
N ILE A 211 12.38 -16.59 3.61
CA ILE A 211 12.74 -15.47 4.49
C ILE A 211 13.91 -15.81 5.43
N LEU A 212 14.15 -17.06 5.81
CA LEU A 212 15.30 -17.42 6.67
C LEU A 212 16.67 -17.14 6.04
N LYS A 213 16.71 -16.71 4.77
CA LYS A 213 17.89 -16.10 4.16
C LYS A 213 18.18 -14.68 4.68
N HIS A 214 17.22 -14.03 5.35
CA HIS A 214 17.25 -12.63 5.82
C HIS A 214 16.45 -12.43 7.14
N PRO A 215 17.09 -12.38 8.32
CA PRO A 215 16.36 -12.23 9.60
C PRO A 215 15.65 -10.86 9.73
N THR A 216 14.39 -10.85 10.19
CA THR A 216 13.47 -9.70 10.26
C THR A 216 12.94 -9.40 11.67
N ASP A 217 12.30 -8.24 11.88
CA ASP A 217 11.84 -7.73 13.19
C ASP A 217 10.76 -8.56 13.92
N GLN A 218 10.10 -9.51 13.24
CA GLN A 218 9.04 -10.34 13.84
C GLN A 218 9.56 -11.20 14.99
N TYR A 219 10.84 -11.59 14.97
CA TYR A 219 11.43 -12.43 16.02
C TYR A 219 11.38 -11.78 17.40
N LEU A 220 11.45 -10.45 17.51
CA LEU A 220 11.52 -9.79 18.81
C LEU A 220 10.18 -9.74 19.56
N ASP A 221 9.06 -9.58 18.86
CA ASP A 221 7.73 -9.52 19.50
C ASP A 221 7.28 -10.88 20.07
N VAL A 222 7.80 -11.98 19.51
CA VAL A 222 7.58 -13.35 20.04
C VAL A 222 8.67 -13.83 20.99
N GLY A 223 9.68 -12.99 21.26
CA GLY A 223 10.84 -13.36 22.07
C GLY A 223 11.67 -14.47 21.43
N LEU A 224 11.63 -14.58 20.11
CA LEU A 224 12.51 -15.46 19.35
C LEU A 224 13.85 -14.78 19.10
N PRO A 225 14.94 -15.57 19.12
CA PRO A 225 16.24 -15.02 18.86
C PRO A 225 16.41 -14.66 17.37
N PRO A 226 17.15 -13.60 17.04
CA PRO A 226 17.43 -13.24 15.65
C PRO A 226 18.17 -14.32 14.85
N GLY A 227 18.82 -15.26 15.54
CA GLY A 227 19.54 -16.39 14.95
C GLY A 227 18.79 -17.73 15.03
N ILE A 228 17.47 -17.72 15.24
CA ILE A 228 16.68 -18.96 15.22
C ILE A 228 16.81 -19.65 13.86
N THR A 229 17.07 -20.96 13.87
CA THR A 229 17.10 -21.76 12.63
C THR A 229 15.70 -22.14 12.16
N GLU A 230 15.57 -22.55 10.90
CA GLU A 230 14.32 -23.09 10.35
C GLU A 230 13.78 -24.25 11.19
N ALA A 231 14.64 -25.22 11.51
CA ALA A 231 14.29 -26.39 12.28
C ALA A 231 13.80 -25.99 13.69
N GLU A 232 14.49 -25.08 14.37
CA GLU A 232 14.05 -24.59 15.69
C GLU A 232 12.71 -23.83 15.63
N LEU A 233 12.40 -23.19 14.50
CA LEU A 233 11.15 -22.47 14.32
C LEU A 233 9.98 -23.41 13.97
N VAL A 234 10.19 -24.28 13.00
CA VAL A 234 9.15 -25.10 12.36
C VAL A 234 8.97 -26.43 13.06
N ASP A 235 10.06 -27.09 13.50
CA ASP A 235 10.00 -28.40 14.14
C ASP A 235 9.61 -28.32 15.62
N VAL A 236 9.52 -27.10 16.17
CA VAL A 236 9.06 -26.85 17.54
C VAL A 236 7.66 -26.21 17.49
N PRO A 237 6.57 -26.98 17.62
CA PRO A 237 5.20 -26.48 17.44
C PRO A 237 4.87 -25.25 18.30
N ASP A 238 5.37 -25.20 19.53
CA ASP A 238 5.18 -24.08 20.44
C ASP A 238 5.81 -22.77 19.93
N VAL A 239 6.93 -22.87 19.23
CA VAL A 239 7.62 -21.72 18.65
C VAL A 239 6.84 -21.19 17.45
N MET A 240 6.47 -22.08 16.51
CA MET A 240 5.63 -21.72 15.36
C MET A 240 4.29 -21.12 15.81
N ALA A 241 3.62 -21.72 16.80
CA ALA A 241 2.35 -21.22 17.33
C ALA A 241 2.48 -19.77 17.86
N ARG A 242 3.61 -19.41 18.47
CA ARG A 242 3.86 -18.03 18.94
C ARG A 242 4.06 -17.06 17.78
N VAL A 243 4.80 -17.44 16.73
CA VAL A 243 4.96 -16.63 15.51
C VAL A 243 3.61 -16.35 14.88
N LEU A 244 2.82 -17.40 14.64
CA LEU A 244 1.49 -17.27 14.06
C LEU A 244 0.57 -16.40 14.92
N LEU A 245 0.61 -16.57 16.25
CA LEU A 245 -0.18 -15.75 17.16
C LEU A 245 0.24 -14.28 17.12
N ALA A 246 1.53 -13.98 17.10
CA ALA A 246 1.99 -12.60 17.03
C ALA A 246 1.64 -11.93 15.71
N TYR A 247 1.78 -12.65 14.58
CA TYR A 247 1.34 -12.13 13.29
C TYR A 247 -0.17 -11.87 13.27
N TYR A 248 -0.97 -12.83 13.75
CA TYR A 248 -2.42 -12.64 13.88
C TYR A 248 -2.76 -11.43 14.75
N GLN A 249 -2.10 -11.28 15.91
CA GLN A 249 -2.28 -10.13 16.78
C GLN A 249 -1.90 -8.82 16.07
N PHE A 250 -0.80 -8.82 15.33
CA PHE A 250 -0.32 -7.68 14.55
C PHE A 250 -1.37 -7.21 13.53
N ALA A 251 -1.90 -8.13 12.72
CA ALA A 251 -2.94 -7.88 11.72
C ALA A 251 -4.28 -7.49 12.36
N ARG A 252 -4.66 -8.14 13.47
CA ARG A 252 -5.89 -7.82 14.20
C ARG A 252 -5.84 -6.40 14.78
N VAL A 253 -4.73 -6.00 15.38
CA VAL A 253 -4.53 -4.63 15.90
C VAL A 253 -4.65 -3.60 14.78
N ALA A 254 -4.13 -3.91 13.58
CA ALA A 254 -4.29 -3.07 12.38
C ALA A 254 -5.77 -2.78 12.08
N ASN A 255 -6.58 -3.85 12.04
CA ASN A 255 -7.99 -3.79 11.66
C ASN A 255 -8.89 -3.14 12.72
N THR A 256 -8.57 -3.30 14.00
CA THR A 256 -9.50 -2.92 15.09
C THR A 256 -9.10 -1.62 15.78
N GLU A 257 -7.88 -1.56 16.31
CA GLU A 257 -7.41 -0.46 17.15
C GLU A 257 -6.80 0.66 16.31
N LEU A 258 -5.95 0.29 15.36
CA LEU A 258 -5.20 1.25 14.57
C LEU A 258 -6.10 2.00 13.60
N TRP A 259 -7.06 1.34 12.96
CA TRP A 259 -8.07 2.03 12.15
C TRP A 259 -8.85 3.07 12.97
N SER A 260 -9.31 2.71 14.17
CA SER A 260 -9.99 3.64 15.09
C SER A 260 -9.10 4.82 15.51
N PHE A 261 -7.79 4.60 15.59
CA PHE A 261 -6.82 5.68 15.78
C PHE A 261 -6.76 6.59 14.55
N VAL A 262 -6.54 6.05 13.35
CA VAL A 262 -6.43 6.82 12.10
C VAL A 262 -7.70 7.58 11.78
N GLN A 263 -8.87 6.93 11.87
CA GLN A 263 -10.17 7.50 11.50
C GLN A 263 -10.49 8.79 12.26
N ARG A 264 -10.12 8.88 13.54
CA ARG A 264 -10.30 10.09 14.38
C ARG A 264 -9.44 11.28 13.95
N ARG A 265 -8.48 11.06 13.05
CA ARG A 265 -7.54 12.07 12.54
C ARG A 265 -7.76 12.37 11.06
N LEU A 266 -8.86 11.88 10.49
CA LEU A 266 -9.30 12.23 9.15
C LEU A 266 -10.10 13.54 9.20
N HIS A 267 -9.82 14.44 8.25
CA HIS A 267 -10.70 15.54 7.88
C HIS A 267 -11.32 15.22 6.52
N GLY A 268 -12.58 14.77 6.54
CA GLY A 268 -13.19 14.10 5.39
C GLY A 268 -12.50 12.76 5.12
N TYR A 269 -11.79 12.67 4.01
CA TYR A 269 -10.99 11.50 3.62
C TYR A 269 -9.48 11.77 3.60
N MET A 270 -9.05 12.96 4.03
CA MET A 270 -7.64 13.32 4.11
C MET A 270 -7.10 13.09 5.52
N LEU A 271 -5.93 12.45 5.61
CA LEU A 271 -5.23 12.27 6.87
C LEU A 271 -4.41 13.53 7.22
N THR A 272 -4.78 14.19 8.31
CA THR A 272 -4.21 15.48 8.74
C THR A 272 -3.61 15.35 10.14
N ALA A 273 -2.74 14.36 10.33
CA ALA A 273 -2.11 14.11 11.61
C ALA A 273 -0.98 15.13 11.90
N SER A 274 -1.11 15.84 13.03
CA SER A 274 -0.04 16.65 13.62
C SER A 274 1.14 15.79 14.09
N ASP A 275 2.31 16.40 14.32
CA ASP A 275 3.51 15.69 14.76
C ASP A 275 3.31 14.93 16.08
N SER A 276 2.59 15.51 17.04
CA SER A 276 2.26 14.83 18.30
C SER A 276 1.36 13.62 18.09
N GLN A 277 0.42 13.68 17.15
CA GLN A 277 -0.41 12.54 16.77
C GLN A 277 0.39 11.46 16.04
N ARG A 278 1.37 11.83 15.20
CA ARG A 278 2.30 10.89 14.55
C ARG A 278 3.16 10.16 15.59
N VAL A 279 3.63 10.84 16.63
CA VAL A 279 4.29 10.19 17.77
C VAL A 279 3.35 9.18 18.44
N GLY A 280 2.05 9.46 18.53
CA GLY A 280 1.06 8.50 19.01
C GLY A 280 1.02 7.18 18.21
N TYR A 281 1.25 7.22 16.89
CA TYR A 281 1.31 6.01 16.05
C TYR A 281 2.47 5.09 16.43
N THR A 282 3.59 5.64 16.93
CA THR A 282 4.75 4.84 17.36
C THR A 282 4.45 3.88 18.51
N ARG A 283 3.31 4.05 19.21
CA ARG A 283 2.85 3.12 20.24
C ARG A 283 2.39 1.78 19.67
N PHE A 284 1.95 1.76 18.41
CA PHE A 284 1.59 0.52 17.73
C PHE A 284 2.85 -0.21 17.21
N LEU A 285 3.97 0.49 17.06
CA LEU A 285 5.23 -0.09 16.58
C LEU A 285 6.07 -0.51 17.78
N HIS A 286 6.19 -1.80 18.07
CA HIS A 286 6.91 -2.26 19.27
C HIS A 286 8.41 -2.02 19.18
N VAL A 287 9.03 -2.47 18.08
CA VAL A 287 10.47 -2.36 17.82
C VAL A 287 10.80 -1.45 16.64
N TRP A 288 9.94 -1.44 15.60
CA TRP A 288 10.24 -0.76 14.34
C TRP A 288 10.52 0.74 14.51
N GLY A 289 11.61 1.20 13.91
CA GLY A 289 12.03 2.61 13.94
C GLY A 289 12.52 3.10 15.30
N LYS A 290 12.75 2.21 16.28
CA LYS A 290 13.25 2.56 17.61
C LYS A 290 14.70 2.14 17.79
N THR A 291 15.51 3.06 18.31
CA THR A 291 16.90 2.79 18.69
C THR A 291 17.02 2.10 20.05
N ARG A 292 15.96 2.18 20.88
CA ARG A 292 15.88 1.55 22.20
C ARG A 292 14.47 1.04 22.42
N VAL A 293 14.36 -0.18 22.92
CA VAL A 293 13.10 -0.80 23.32
C VAL A 293 13.18 -1.21 24.79
N GLN A 294 12.08 -1.06 25.51
CA GLN A 294 11.94 -1.63 26.84
C GLN A 294 11.35 -3.03 26.69
N MET A 295 12.00 -4.03 27.30
CA MET A 295 11.53 -5.40 27.29
C MET A 295 11.64 -5.99 28.69
N THR A 296 10.91 -7.07 28.94
CA THR A 296 11.02 -7.79 30.23
C THR A 296 12.43 -8.35 30.39
N ARG A 297 12.89 -8.53 31.64
CA ARG A 297 14.21 -9.10 31.93
C ARG A 297 14.43 -10.43 31.21
N ARG A 298 13.42 -11.31 31.20
CA ARG A 298 13.45 -12.61 30.51
C ARG A 298 13.66 -12.47 28.99
N ALA A 299 12.96 -11.54 28.35
CA ALA A 299 13.15 -11.27 26.93
C ALA A 299 14.56 -10.72 26.64
N GLY A 300 15.07 -9.83 27.51
CA GLY A 300 16.43 -9.31 27.42
C GLY A 300 17.51 -10.38 27.58
N GLU A 301 17.37 -11.26 28.57
CA GLU A 301 18.27 -12.41 28.78
C GLU A 301 18.25 -13.35 27.57
N THR A 302 17.07 -13.56 26.96
CA THR A 302 16.93 -14.37 25.74
C THR A 302 17.63 -13.67 24.57
N ALA A 303 17.37 -12.39 24.33
CA ALA A 303 18.01 -11.64 23.25
C ALA A 303 19.55 -11.65 23.36
N LEU A 304 20.10 -11.47 24.57
CA LEU A 304 21.54 -11.50 24.84
C LEU A 304 22.16 -12.88 24.61
N LYS A 305 21.44 -13.97 24.91
CA LYS A 305 21.93 -15.34 24.70
C LYS A 305 22.24 -15.63 23.22
N TYR A 306 21.53 -14.98 22.30
CA TYR A 306 21.63 -15.24 20.86
C TYR A 306 22.23 -14.08 20.06
N SER A 307 22.81 -13.07 20.72
CA SER A 307 23.46 -11.93 20.07
C SER A 307 24.96 -12.16 19.79
N VAL A 308 25.41 -13.42 19.72
CA VAL A 308 26.83 -13.81 19.55
C VAL A 308 27.10 -14.25 18.12
#